data_AF-Q1KSD4-F1
#
_entry.id   AF-Q1KSD4-F1
#
_cell.length_a   1.000
_cell.length_b   1.000
_cell.length_c   1.000
_cell.angle_alpha   90.00
_cell.angle_beta   90.00
_cell.angle_gamma   90.00
#
_symmetry.space_group_name_H-M   'P 1'
#
loop_
_entity.id
_entity.type
_entity.pdbx_description
1 polymer ?
#
loop_
_entity_poly.entity_id
_entity_poly.type
_entity_poly.pdbx_seq_one_letter_code
_entity_poly.pdbx_strand_id
1 'polypeptide(L)'
;TRCSPDLVLSALVSDNHGATYAFSGSHYWRLDTSRDGWLSWPIVHLWPQGPSTVDAAFSWEDKLYMIQDSQVYVFLTKGGYPLVSGYPKRLEKEIGSPHGISLQAVDAAFTCPGSSRL
;
A
#
# COMPACT_ATOMS: atom_id res chain seq x y z
N THR A 1 20.64 -1.54 0.27
CA THR A 1 20.71 -3.01 0.01
C THR A 1 19.86 -3.75 1.05
N ARG A 2 19.32 -4.93 0.75
CA ARG A 2 18.32 -5.63 1.60
C ARG A 2 18.73 -5.87 3.05
N CYS A 3 20.00 -6.19 3.30
CA CYS A 3 20.51 -6.46 4.64
C CYS A 3 21.28 -5.25 5.23
N SER A 4 21.01 -4.05 4.72
CA SER A 4 21.62 -2.83 5.23
C SER A 4 21.07 -2.53 6.62
N PRO A 5 21.90 -2.16 7.60
CA PRO A 5 21.42 -1.69 8.90
C PRO A 5 20.58 -0.41 8.77
N ASP A 6 20.84 0.38 7.73
CA ASP A 6 20.12 1.64 7.44
C ASP A 6 18.88 1.45 6.54
N LEU A 7 18.41 0.22 6.35
CA LEU A 7 17.20 -0.02 5.56
C LEU A 7 15.97 0.47 6.32
N VAL A 8 15.23 1.40 5.70
CA VAL A 8 13.94 1.89 6.22
C VAL A 8 12.80 1.35 5.36
N LEU A 9 11.86 0.67 6.01
CA LEU A 9 10.59 0.28 5.39
C LEU A 9 9.56 1.37 5.62
N SER A 10 8.74 1.64 4.62
CA SER A 10 7.71 2.68 4.69
C SER A 10 6.32 2.09 4.86
N ALA A 11 5.99 0.96 4.22
CA ALA A 11 4.67 0.35 4.33
C ALA A 11 4.69 -1.18 4.27
N LEU A 12 3.64 -1.79 4.81
CA LEU A 12 3.36 -3.23 4.78
C LEU A 12 1.91 -3.45 4.38
N VAL A 13 1.63 -4.47 3.57
CA VAL A 13 0.25 -4.85 3.24
C VAL A 13 0.17 -6.33 2.90
N SER A 14 -0.92 -6.97 3.29
CA SER A 14 -1.32 -8.29 2.81
C SER A 14 -2.66 -8.16 2.10
N ASP A 15 -2.80 -8.69 0.90
CA ASP A 15 -4.07 -8.66 0.19
C ASP A 15 -5.00 -9.83 0.58
N ASN A 16 -6.23 -9.82 0.05
CA ASN A 16 -7.22 -10.86 0.32
C ASN A 16 -6.89 -12.23 -0.31
N HIS A 17 -5.85 -12.34 -1.14
CA HIS A 17 -5.34 -13.60 -1.68
C HIS A 17 -4.12 -14.12 -0.90
N GLY A 18 -3.68 -13.40 0.15
CA GLY A 18 -2.54 -13.75 0.99
C GLY A 18 -1.18 -13.25 0.47
N ALA A 19 -1.16 -12.48 -0.64
CA ALA A 19 0.07 -11.89 -1.13
C ALA A 19 0.51 -10.76 -0.20
N THR A 20 1.74 -10.83 0.31
CA THR A 20 2.25 -9.92 1.34
C THR A 20 3.44 -9.13 0.82
N TYR A 21 3.40 -7.82 0.99
CA TYR A 21 4.39 -6.90 0.43
C TYR A 21 4.97 -5.96 1.49
N ALA A 22 6.26 -5.64 1.33
CA ALA A 22 6.95 -4.63 2.10
C ALA A 22 7.57 -3.58 1.17
N PHE A 23 7.34 -2.30 1.46
CA PHE A 23 7.77 -1.17 0.62
C PHE A 23 8.97 -0.44 1.22
N SER A 24 9.86 0.03 0.34
CA SER A 24 10.98 0.92 0.71
C SER A 24 11.35 1.78 -0.49
N GLY A 25 11.22 3.10 -0.34
CA GLY A 25 11.40 4.05 -1.42
C GLY A 25 10.50 3.72 -2.61
N SER A 26 11.09 3.58 -3.80
CA SER A 26 10.37 3.26 -5.05
C SER A 26 10.24 1.76 -5.35
N HIS A 27 10.60 0.90 -4.39
CA HIS A 27 10.65 -0.55 -4.57
C HIS A 27 9.83 -1.30 -3.51
N TYR A 28 9.51 -2.55 -3.81
CA TYR A 28 8.85 -3.46 -2.88
C TYR A 28 9.49 -4.87 -2.92
N TRP A 29 9.29 -5.62 -1.84
CA TRP A 29 9.53 -7.07 -1.77
C TRP A 29 8.22 -7.81 -1.58
N ARG A 30 8.11 -8.98 -2.21
CA ARG A 30 7.05 -9.95 -1.94
C ARG A 30 7.53 -10.96 -0.91
N LEU A 31 6.83 -11.06 0.22
CA LEU A 31 7.25 -11.84 1.38
C LEU A 31 6.61 -13.23 1.44
N ASP A 32 5.46 -13.44 0.79
CA ASP A 32 4.77 -14.74 0.76
C ASP A 32 5.48 -15.79 -0.10
N THR A 33 6.31 -15.37 -1.06
CA THR A 33 7.09 -16.24 -1.96
C THR A 33 8.55 -16.39 -1.53
N SER A 34 8.85 -16.30 -0.23
CA SER A 34 10.22 -16.34 0.32
C SER A 34 11.09 -17.53 -0.15
N ARG A 35 10.45 -18.63 -0.59
CA ARG A 35 11.12 -19.82 -1.14
C ARG A 35 11.66 -19.64 -2.56
N ASP A 36 11.12 -18.70 -3.32
CA ASP A 36 11.46 -18.44 -4.73
C ASP A 36 12.58 -17.40 -4.90
N GLY A 37 13.10 -16.89 -3.78
CA GLY A 37 14.16 -15.89 -3.73
C GLY A 37 13.67 -14.52 -3.27
N TRP A 38 14.62 -13.65 -2.90
CA TRP A 38 14.36 -12.33 -2.34
C TRP A 38 14.82 -11.25 -3.30
N LEU A 39 13.92 -10.87 -4.22
CA LEU A 39 14.17 -9.80 -5.18
C LEU A 39 13.25 -8.61 -4.91
N SER A 40 13.83 -7.41 -4.93
CA SER A 40 13.07 -6.16 -4.91
C SER A 40 12.64 -5.79 -6.32
N TRP A 41 11.43 -5.31 -6.49
CA TRP A 41 10.91 -4.82 -7.75
C TRP A 41 10.47 -3.36 -7.63
N PRO A 42 10.57 -2.55 -8.70
CA PRO A 42 9.97 -1.23 -8.72
C PRO A 42 8.45 -1.32 -8.52
N ILE A 43 7.85 -0.39 -7.76
CA ILE A 43 6.39 -0.37 -7.51
C ILE A 43 5.60 -0.41 -8.83
N VAL A 44 6.04 0.33 -9.84
CA VAL A 44 5.43 0.41 -11.18
C VAL A 44 5.33 -0.94 -11.91
N HIS A 45 6.09 -1.95 -11.50
CA HIS A 45 6.04 -3.27 -12.11
C HIS A 45 4.69 -3.97 -11.86
N LEU A 46 4.12 -3.80 -10.66
CA LEU A 46 2.86 -4.42 -10.27
C LEU A 46 1.71 -3.41 -10.17
N TRP A 47 2.04 -2.14 -9.88
CA TRP A 47 1.09 -1.03 -9.81
C TRP A 47 1.50 0.06 -10.81
N PRO A 48 1.29 -0.15 -12.13
CA PRO A 48 1.83 0.74 -13.18
C PRO A 48 1.25 2.16 -13.17
N GLN A 49 0.04 2.34 -12.64
CA GLN A 49 -0.61 3.64 -12.46
C GLN A 49 -0.63 4.06 -10.98
N GLY A 50 0.23 3.46 -10.16
CA GLY A 50 0.32 3.72 -8.74
C GLY A 50 1.26 4.85 -8.36
N PRO A 51 1.48 5.01 -7.05
CA PRO A 51 2.36 6.03 -6.54
C PRO A 51 3.84 5.68 -6.80
N SER A 52 4.69 6.71 -6.69
CA SER A 52 6.14 6.56 -6.82
C SER A 52 6.80 6.00 -5.56
N THR A 53 6.22 6.28 -4.40
CA THR A 53 6.57 5.76 -3.07
C THR A 53 5.29 5.43 -2.31
N VAL A 54 5.37 4.60 -1.26
CA VAL A 54 4.19 4.24 -0.45
C VAL A 54 4.50 4.55 1.01
N ASP A 55 3.77 5.49 1.59
CA ASP A 55 3.93 5.91 2.98
C ASP A 55 3.10 5.04 3.91
N ALA A 56 1.91 4.62 3.46
CA ALA A 56 1.07 3.67 4.17
C ALA A 56 0.26 2.84 3.18
N ALA A 57 -0.07 1.60 3.56
CA ALA A 57 -0.91 0.72 2.78
C ALA A 57 -1.78 -0.15 3.67
N PHE A 58 -2.98 -0.48 3.19
CA PHE A 58 -3.87 -1.43 3.84
C PHE A 58 -4.79 -2.08 2.81
N SER A 59 -5.39 -3.21 3.15
CA SER A 59 -6.37 -3.89 2.30
C SER A 59 -7.74 -3.89 2.95
N TRP A 60 -8.79 -3.66 2.18
CA TRP A 60 -10.15 -3.81 2.67
C TRP A 60 -11.04 -4.40 1.58
N GLU A 61 -11.75 -5.48 1.92
CA GLU A 61 -12.52 -6.28 0.98
C GLU A 61 -11.68 -6.80 -0.21
N ASP A 62 -12.05 -6.42 -1.43
CA ASP A 62 -11.36 -6.76 -2.68
C ASP A 62 -10.44 -5.64 -3.18
N LYS A 63 -10.06 -4.71 -2.27
CA LYS A 63 -9.31 -3.50 -2.61
C LYS A 63 -8.03 -3.39 -1.80
N LEU A 64 -7.01 -2.88 -2.48
CA LEU A 64 -5.73 -2.51 -1.89
C LEU A 64 -5.60 -0.99 -1.96
N TYR A 65 -5.37 -0.36 -0.81
CA TYR A 65 -5.20 1.08 -0.66
C TYR A 65 -3.71 1.37 -0.48
N MET A 66 -3.19 2.31 -1.27
CA MET A 66 -1.85 2.87 -1.11
C MET A 66 -1.95 4.36 -0.92
N ILE A 67 -1.16 4.90 0.00
CA ILE A 67 -1.13 6.31 0.34
C ILE A 67 0.26 6.85 0.04
N GLN A 68 0.31 7.96 -0.70
CA GLN A 68 1.51 8.77 -0.90
C GLN A 68 1.14 10.22 -0.57
N ASP A 69 1.81 10.82 0.41
CA ASP A 69 1.49 12.13 0.96
C ASP A 69 -0.01 12.20 1.35
N SER A 70 -0.75 13.12 0.74
CA SER A 70 -2.19 13.28 0.91
C SER A 70 -3.02 12.62 -0.21
N GLN A 71 -2.44 11.70 -1.00
CA GLN A 71 -3.09 11.02 -2.11
C GLN A 71 -3.34 9.55 -1.80
N VAL A 72 -4.57 9.10 -2.02
CA VAL A 72 -4.99 7.72 -1.88
C VAL A 72 -5.16 7.12 -3.27
N TYR A 73 -4.58 5.94 -3.48
CA TYR A 73 -4.74 5.10 -4.66
C TYR A 73 -5.47 3.84 -4.25
N VAL A 74 -6.42 3.39 -5.08
CA VAL A 74 -7.20 2.19 -4.80
C VAL A 74 -7.11 1.26 -5.99
N PHE A 75 -6.70 0.03 -5.73
CA PHE A 75 -6.57 -1.03 -6.72
C PHE A 75 -7.53 -2.16 -6.39
N LEU A 76 -8.10 -2.80 -7.41
CA LEU A 76 -8.80 -4.06 -7.22
C LEU A 76 -7.77 -5.19 -7.10
N THR A 77 -7.94 -6.13 -6.17
CA THR A 77 -7.00 -7.25 -6.04
C THR A 77 -7.20 -8.31 -7.13
N LYS A 78 -8.34 -8.28 -7.83
CA LYS A 78 -8.62 -9.13 -8.98
C LYS A 78 -7.98 -8.57 -10.25
N GLY A 79 -7.34 -9.45 -11.02
CA GLY A 79 -6.84 -9.10 -12.35
C GLY A 79 -5.53 -8.31 -12.37
N GLY A 80 -4.68 -8.48 -11.34
CA GLY A 80 -3.33 -7.90 -11.32
C GLY A 80 -3.29 -6.43 -10.92
N TYR A 81 -4.06 -6.04 -9.91
CA TYR A 81 -4.08 -4.68 -9.35
C TYR A 81 -4.41 -3.55 -10.36
N PRO A 82 -5.52 -3.62 -11.12
CA PRO A 82 -5.97 -2.47 -11.89
C PRO A 82 -6.40 -1.31 -10.97
N LEU A 83 -5.98 -0.09 -11.33
CA LEU A 83 -6.38 1.13 -10.63
C LEU A 83 -7.87 1.38 -10.82
N VAL A 84 -8.59 1.65 -9.72
CA VAL A 84 -10.00 2.00 -9.76
C VAL A 84 -10.17 3.37 -10.44
N SER A 85 -11.16 3.49 -11.32
CA SER A 85 -11.43 4.75 -12.03
C SER A 85 -11.70 5.91 -11.06
N GLY A 86 -11.09 7.07 -11.34
CA GLY A 86 -11.22 8.28 -10.52
C GLY A 86 -10.21 8.40 -9.37
N TYR A 87 -9.24 7.49 -9.28
CA TYR A 87 -8.08 7.60 -8.38
C TYR A 87 -6.84 8.12 -9.12
N PRO A 88 -5.90 8.78 -8.42
CA PRO A 88 -5.89 9.03 -6.98
C PRO A 88 -6.87 10.11 -6.51
N LYS A 89 -7.26 10.05 -5.23
CA LYS A 89 -8.09 11.06 -4.56
C LYS A 89 -7.36 11.63 -3.34
N ARG A 90 -7.82 12.79 -2.85
CA ARG A 90 -7.31 13.36 -1.59
C ARG A 90 -7.71 12.50 -0.40
N LEU A 91 -6.76 12.27 0.51
CA LEU A 91 -6.94 11.52 1.76
C LEU A 91 -8.15 12.01 2.55
N GLU A 92 -8.24 13.32 2.78
CA GLU A 92 -9.34 13.95 3.52
C GLU A 92 -10.71 13.69 2.87
N LYS A 93 -10.77 13.52 1.55
CA LYS A 93 -12.01 13.24 0.81
C LYS A 93 -12.42 11.77 0.89
N GLU A 94 -11.45 10.87 0.98
CA GLU A 94 -11.70 9.42 0.95
C GLU A 94 -11.88 8.82 2.35
N ILE A 95 -11.08 9.26 3.33
CA ILE A 95 -11.04 8.69 4.69
C ILE A 95 -11.49 9.72 5.75
N GLY A 96 -11.58 11.01 5.39
CA GLY A 96 -11.86 12.10 6.32
C GLY A 96 -10.59 12.69 6.94
N SER A 97 -10.76 13.65 7.85
CA SER A 97 -9.66 14.26 8.60
C SER A 97 -9.97 14.31 10.09
N PRO A 98 -8.98 14.11 10.97
CA PRO A 98 -9.14 14.37 12.40
C PRO A 98 -9.52 15.83 12.64
N HIS A 99 -10.35 16.09 13.66
CA HIS A 99 -10.79 17.44 13.96
C HIS A 99 -9.61 18.35 14.33
N GLY A 100 -9.49 19.49 13.66
CA GLY A 100 -8.44 20.48 13.92
C GLY A 100 -7.05 20.12 13.38
N ILE A 101 -6.91 19.02 12.63
CA ILE A 101 -5.65 18.60 12.02
C ILE A 101 -5.87 18.41 10.50
N SER A 102 -4.97 18.97 9.68
CA SER A 102 -4.90 18.66 8.25
C SER A 102 -3.71 17.74 8.01
N LEU A 103 -4.00 16.50 7.62
CA LEU A 103 -2.98 15.47 7.41
C LEU A 103 -2.24 15.72 6.09
N GLN A 104 -0.93 15.93 6.18
CA GLN A 104 -0.06 16.07 5.00
C GLN A 104 0.49 14.71 4.53
N ALA A 105 0.70 13.78 5.46
CA ALA A 105 1.18 12.42 5.23
C ALA A 105 0.65 11.47 6.31
N VAL A 106 0.81 10.16 6.08
CA VAL A 106 0.43 9.09 7.00
C VAL A 106 1.60 8.13 7.14
N ASP A 107 1.97 7.78 8.37
CA ASP A 107 3.14 6.93 8.65
C ASP A 107 2.85 5.43 8.52
N ALA A 108 1.62 5.01 8.84
CA ALA A 108 1.22 3.60 8.79
C ALA A 108 -0.31 3.45 8.74
N ALA A 109 -0.78 2.33 8.19
CA ALA A 109 -2.19 1.95 8.19
C ALA A 109 -2.31 0.42 8.32
N PHE A 110 -3.41 -0.06 8.91
CA PHE A 110 -3.73 -1.48 8.94
C PHE A 110 -5.24 -1.69 9.09
N THR A 111 -5.69 -2.88 8.70
CA THR A 111 -7.06 -3.36 8.87
C THR A 111 -7.00 -4.80 9.36
N CYS A 112 -7.64 -5.09 10.49
CA CYS A 112 -7.70 -6.45 11.01
C CYS A 112 -8.67 -7.32 10.18
N PRO A 113 -8.38 -8.61 9.95
CA PRO A 113 -9.28 -9.51 9.24
C PRO A 113 -10.68 -9.53 9.87
N GLY A 114 -11.72 -9.28 9.06
CA GLY A 114 -13.11 -9.32 9.50
C GLY A 114 -13.60 -8.14 10.36
N SER A 115 -12.75 -7.14 10.64
CA SER A 115 -13.05 -6.09 11.61
C SER A 115 -14.24 -5.17 11.27
N SER A 116 -14.65 -5.09 10.01
CA SER A 116 -15.78 -4.23 9.57
C SER A 116 -17.11 -5.00 9.46
N ARG A 117 -17.12 -6.30 9.74
CA ARG A 117 -18.34 -7.11 9.80
C ARG A 117 -18.87 -7.05 11.24
N LEU A 118 -19.54 -5.95 11.56
CA LEU A 118 -20.38 -5.85 12.76
C LEU A 118 -21.72 -6.56 12.52
#